data_AF-A0ABD5W2G9-F1
#
_entry.id   AF-A0ABD5W2G9-F1
#
_cell.length_a   1.000
_cell.length_b   1.000
_cell.length_c   1.000
_cell.angle_alpha   90.00
_cell.angle_beta   90.00
_cell.angle_gamma   90.00
#
_symmetry.space_group_name_H-M   'P 1'
#
loop_
_entity.id
_entity.type
_entity.pdbx_description
1 polymer ?
#
loop_
_entity_poly.entity_id
_entity_poly.type
_entity_poly.pdbx_seq_one_letter_code
_entity_poly.pdbx_strand_id
1 'polypeptide(L)'
;MHAYVADHGRGVSKSDIEQTTVAGRSITLSTDVDTDDQNLIADGIQATNPTEKECFANALRMWKHNSRLKYVEGFAAMNGLDAGGFEHAWCLLDGEHLVDPTTASFDHYYGVVIDDPEILHRYAEECPHEGILGNHKDRYAFLRDRGYVD
;
A
#
# COMPACT_ATOMS: atom_id res chain seq x y z
N MET A 1 1.95 13.75 -7.94
CA MET A 1 2.85 12.99 -7.05
C MET A 1 3.26 13.92 -5.92
N HIS A 2 3.01 13.53 -4.66
CA HIS A 2 3.37 14.32 -3.46
C HIS A 2 4.89 14.49 -3.33
N ALA A 3 5.36 15.57 -2.70
CA ALA A 3 6.79 15.88 -2.58
C ALA A 3 7.58 14.75 -1.89
N TYR A 4 7.13 14.28 -0.71
CA TYR A 4 7.77 13.16 -0.03
C TYR A 4 7.81 11.88 -0.88
N VAL A 5 6.71 11.58 -1.56
CA VAL A 5 6.64 10.44 -2.48
C VAL A 5 7.65 10.62 -3.61
N ALA A 6 7.76 11.82 -4.19
CA ALA A 6 8.71 12.11 -5.26
C ALA A 6 10.18 11.96 -4.86
N ASP A 7 10.53 12.36 -3.63
CA ASP A 7 11.91 12.36 -3.18
C ASP A 7 12.35 10.99 -2.65
N HIS A 8 11.42 10.22 -2.07
CA HIS A 8 11.74 9.00 -1.30
C HIS A 8 11.04 7.75 -1.84
N GLY A 9 10.18 7.91 -2.85
CA GLY A 9 9.38 6.84 -3.39
C GLY A 9 10.19 5.85 -4.19
N ARG A 10 9.83 4.58 -4.08
CA ARG A 10 10.32 3.51 -4.93
C ARG A 10 9.25 3.15 -5.94
N GLY A 11 9.67 3.04 -7.20
CA GLY A 11 8.83 2.55 -8.28
C GLY A 11 8.85 1.03 -8.34
N VAL A 12 7.68 0.42 -8.49
CA VAL A 12 7.52 -0.98 -8.86
C VAL A 12 6.91 -1.03 -10.25
N SER A 13 7.58 -1.72 -11.17
CA SER A 13 7.20 -1.74 -12.57
C SER A 13 6.26 -2.90 -12.88
N LYS A 14 5.49 -2.77 -13.97
CA LYS A 14 4.57 -3.80 -14.45
C LYS A 14 5.24 -5.16 -14.65
N SER A 15 6.50 -5.20 -15.09
CA SER A 15 7.17 -6.48 -15.35
C SER A 15 7.46 -7.27 -14.08
N ASP A 16 7.42 -6.61 -12.93
CA ASP A 16 7.82 -7.19 -11.65
C ASP A 16 6.61 -7.63 -10.82
N ILE A 17 5.39 -7.36 -11.31
CA ILE A 17 4.13 -7.64 -10.64
C ILE A 17 3.16 -8.40 -11.55
N GLU A 18 2.27 -9.16 -10.94
CA GLU A 18 1.19 -9.85 -11.59
C GLU A 18 -0.11 -9.71 -10.81
N GLN A 19 -1.23 -9.86 -11.52
CA GLN A 19 -2.52 -10.06 -10.88
C GLN A 19 -2.75 -11.56 -10.71
N THR A 20 -2.94 -12.00 -9.48
CA THR A 20 -3.09 -13.41 -9.13
C THR A 20 -4.20 -13.61 -8.11
N THR A 21 -4.57 -14.86 -7.84
CA THR A 21 -5.58 -15.19 -6.83
C THR A 21 -4.93 -15.89 -5.65
N VAL A 22 -5.00 -15.28 -4.47
CA VAL A 22 -4.50 -15.83 -3.21
C VAL A 22 -5.65 -15.90 -2.22
N ALA A 23 -5.83 -17.06 -1.56
CA ALA A 23 -6.94 -17.32 -0.65
C ALA A 23 -8.34 -16.99 -1.22
N GLY A 24 -8.55 -17.20 -2.53
CA GLY A 24 -9.81 -16.92 -3.21
C GLY A 24 -10.05 -15.44 -3.53
N ARG A 25 -9.04 -14.58 -3.33
CA ARG A 25 -9.11 -13.15 -3.61
C ARG A 25 -8.12 -12.74 -4.70
N SER A 26 -8.60 -11.93 -5.65
CA SER A 26 -7.72 -11.31 -6.65
C SER A 26 -6.89 -10.21 -6.00
N ILE A 27 -5.57 -10.28 -6.15
CA ILE A 27 -4.59 -9.34 -5.60
C ILE A 27 -3.55 -8.99 -6.66
N THR A 28 -2.86 -7.87 -6.50
CA THR A 28 -1.61 -7.58 -7.23
C THR A 28 -0.43 -7.97 -6.34
N LEU A 29 0.47 -8.78 -6.87
CA LEU A 29 1.60 -9.38 -6.15
C LEU A 29 2.88 -9.28 -6.98
N SER A 30 4.04 -9.16 -6.35
CA SER A 30 5.32 -9.34 -7.05
C SER A 30 5.46 -10.76 -7.62
N THR A 31 6.05 -10.87 -8.82
CA THR A 31 6.12 -12.12 -9.58
C THR A 31 7.08 -13.18 -9.01
N ASP A 32 8.02 -12.77 -8.15
CA ASP A 32 9.09 -13.60 -7.59
C ASP A 32 8.83 -14.04 -6.14
N VAL A 33 7.61 -13.89 -5.65
CA VAL A 33 7.21 -14.32 -4.29
C VAL A 33 7.11 -15.84 -4.20
N ASP A 34 7.84 -16.43 -3.25
CA ASP A 34 7.88 -17.87 -3.05
C ASP A 34 6.62 -18.45 -2.38
N THR A 35 6.57 -19.78 -2.23
CA THR A 35 5.39 -20.47 -1.68
C THR A 35 5.15 -20.18 -0.19
N ASP A 36 6.20 -20.04 0.61
CA ASP A 36 6.06 -19.78 2.04
C ASP A 36 5.52 -18.37 2.28
N ASP A 37 5.98 -17.43 1.47
CA ASP A 37 5.51 -16.05 1.46
C ASP A 37 4.09 -15.91 0.91
N GLN A 38 3.74 -16.67 -0.12
CA GLN A 38 2.35 -16.77 -0.59
C GLN A 38 1.41 -17.31 0.50
N ASN A 39 1.87 -18.28 1.30
CA ASN A 39 1.08 -18.80 2.42
C ASN A 39 0.87 -17.74 3.51
N LEU A 40 1.92 -16.97 3.85
CA LEU A 40 1.80 -15.85 4.78
C LEU A 40 0.80 -14.79 4.30
N ILE A 41 0.84 -14.46 3.01
CA ILE A 41 -0.10 -13.52 2.39
C ILE A 41 -1.52 -14.09 2.41
N ALA A 42 -1.70 -15.38 2.13
CA ALA A 42 -2.97 -16.06 2.19
C ALA A 42 -3.59 -16.00 3.60
N ASP A 43 -2.80 -16.28 4.63
CA ASP A 43 -3.22 -16.17 6.04
C ASP A 43 -3.65 -14.73 6.36
N GLY A 44 -2.89 -13.73 5.91
CA GLY A 44 -3.24 -12.32 6.07
C GLY A 44 -4.56 -11.94 5.38
N ILE A 45 -4.77 -12.41 4.15
CA ILE A 45 -6.02 -12.17 3.41
C ILE A 45 -7.21 -12.80 4.13
N GLN A 46 -7.07 -14.04 4.62
CA GLN A 46 -8.15 -14.70 5.36
C GLN A 46 -8.45 -14.00 6.68
N ALA A 47 -7.43 -13.59 7.42
CA ALA A 47 -7.58 -12.95 8.72
C ALA A 47 -8.16 -11.53 8.63
N THR A 48 -7.79 -10.78 7.58
CA THR A 48 -8.17 -9.36 7.43
C THR A 48 -9.39 -9.15 6.55
N ASN A 49 -9.76 -10.16 5.74
CA ASN A 49 -10.83 -10.15 4.76
C ASN A 49 -10.91 -8.80 4.00
N PRO A 50 -9.91 -8.47 3.16
CA PRO A 50 -9.82 -7.18 2.49
C PRO A 50 -11.09 -6.83 1.73
N THR A 51 -11.45 -5.55 1.69
CA THR A 51 -12.65 -5.04 0.99
C THR A 51 -12.25 -4.30 -0.28
N GLU A 52 -13.09 -4.33 -1.31
CA GLU A 52 -12.84 -3.51 -2.50
C GLU A 52 -12.87 -2.02 -2.16
N LYS A 53 -12.00 -1.23 -2.81
CA LYS A 53 -11.92 0.23 -2.64
C LYS A 53 -11.54 0.71 -1.23
N GLU A 54 -10.96 -0.15 -0.40
CA GLU A 54 -10.45 0.19 0.94
C GLU A 54 -8.92 0.03 1.03
N CYS A 55 -8.16 0.53 0.04
CA CYS A 55 -6.72 0.27 -0.05
C CYS A 55 -5.93 0.63 1.22
N PHE A 56 -6.17 1.82 1.80
CA PHE A 56 -5.56 2.24 3.06
C PHE A 56 -5.88 1.28 4.21
N ALA A 57 -7.16 0.94 4.40
CA ALA A 57 -7.59 0.08 5.51
C ALA A 57 -7.08 -1.35 5.34
N ASN A 58 -7.11 -1.87 4.11
CA ASN A 58 -6.61 -3.20 3.79
C ASN A 58 -5.12 -3.31 4.08
N ALA A 59 -4.32 -2.34 3.60
CA ALA A 59 -2.88 -2.32 3.83
C ALA A 59 -2.55 -2.16 5.33
N LEU A 60 -3.28 -1.31 6.08
CA LEU A 60 -3.09 -1.18 7.54
C LEU A 60 -3.43 -2.47 8.29
N ARG A 61 -4.50 -3.17 7.90
CA ARG A 61 -4.88 -4.46 8.51
C ARG A 61 -3.83 -5.54 8.22
N MET A 62 -3.33 -5.60 6.99
CA MET A 62 -2.26 -6.52 6.58
C MET A 62 -0.96 -6.23 7.35
N TRP A 63 -0.54 -4.97 7.43
CA TRP A 63 0.60 -4.53 8.25
C TRP A 63 0.45 -4.94 9.73
N LYS A 64 -0.73 -4.73 10.32
CA LYS A 64 -1.01 -5.09 11.72
C LYS A 64 -1.00 -6.61 11.93
N HIS A 65 -1.36 -7.38 10.91
CA HIS A 65 -1.41 -8.83 10.97
C HIS A 65 -0.02 -9.47 11.01
N ASN A 66 0.94 -8.96 10.23
CA ASN A 66 2.28 -9.53 10.16
C ASN A 66 3.38 -8.47 10.05
N SER A 67 4.36 -8.53 10.97
CA SER A 67 5.47 -7.57 11.04
C SER A 67 6.39 -7.53 9.80
N ARG A 68 6.36 -8.57 8.95
CA ARG A 68 7.08 -8.61 7.66
C ARG A 68 6.43 -7.70 6.62
N LEU A 69 5.13 -7.44 6.72
CA LEU A 69 4.40 -6.58 5.80
C LEU A 69 4.59 -5.12 6.23
N LYS A 70 5.27 -4.34 5.39
CA LYS A 70 5.52 -2.90 5.61
C LYS A 70 4.46 -2.08 4.92
N TYR A 71 3.87 -1.13 5.62
CA TYR A 71 2.84 -0.25 5.06
C TYR A 71 3.46 0.77 4.10
N VAL A 72 2.83 0.94 2.93
CA VAL A 72 3.26 1.87 1.89
C VAL A 72 2.09 2.72 1.43
N GLU A 73 2.36 4.00 1.21
CA GLU A 73 1.45 4.94 0.55
C GLU A 73 2.12 5.62 -0.63
N GLY A 74 1.31 5.97 -1.63
CA GLY A 74 1.77 6.73 -2.76
C GLY A 74 0.73 6.76 -3.86
N PHE A 75 1.17 6.51 -5.09
CA PHE A 75 0.32 6.51 -6.28
C PHE A 75 0.42 5.17 -7.01
N ALA A 76 -0.73 4.66 -7.43
CA ALA A 76 -0.83 3.53 -8.35
C ALA A 76 -1.46 4.00 -9.66
N ALA A 77 -0.98 3.50 -10.80
CA ALA A 77 -1.44 3.93 -12.12
C ALA A 77 -1.80 2.74 -13.01
N MET A 78 -2.84 2.91 -13.82
CA MET A 78 -3.26 1.95 -14.84
C MET A 78 -2.87 2.47 -16.22
N ASN A 79 -2.29 1.61 -17.06
CA ASN A 79 -1.99 1.92 -18.44
C ASN A 79 -3.28 2.16 -19.24
N GLY A 80 -3.26 3.19 -20.09
CA GLY A 80 -4.38 3.50 -20.98
C GLY A 80 -5.53 4.26 -20.34
N LEU A 81 -5.45 4.61 -19.05
CA LEU A 81 -6.27 5.65 -18.47
C LEU A 81 -5.50 6.97 -18.53
N ASP A 82 -6.11 8.00 -19.12
CA ASP A 82 -5.58 9.38 -19.13
C ASP A 82 -5.79 10.09 -17.77
N ALA A 83 -6.27 9.35 -16.78
CA ALA A 83 -6.23 9.74 -15.39
C ALA A 83 -4.80 9.48 -14.89
N GLY A 84 -4.17 10.48 -14.29
CA GLY A 84 -2.88 10.28 -13.60
C GLY A 84 -2.95 9.22 -12.49
N GLY A 85 -1.88 9.08 -11.71
CA GLY A 85 -1.85 8.12 -10.60
C GLY A 85 -2.96 8.38 -9.56
N PHE A 86 -3.55 7.30 -9.05
CA PHE A 86 -4.51 7.30 -7.96
C PHE A 86 -3.77 7.22 -6.63
N GLU A 87 -4.15 8.02 -5.65
CA GLU A 87 -3.66 7.82 -4.27
C GLU A 87 -4.03 6.40 -3.81
N HIS A 88 -3.04 5.68 -3.32
CA HIS A 88 -3.20 4.25 -3.04
C HIS A 88 -2.25 3.81 -1.92
N ALA A 89 -2.63 2.71 -1.28
CA ALA A 89 -1.82 2.06 -0.25
C ALA A 89 -1.74 0.56 -0.49
N TRP A 90 -0.61 -0.01 -0.13
CA TRP A 90 -0.29 -1.43 -0.27
C TRP A 90 0.73 -1.84 0.80
N CYS A 91 1.13 -3.10 0.81
CA CYS A 91 2.23 -3.57 1.63
C CYS A 91 3.45 -3.94 0.77
N LEU A 92 4.64 -3.80 1.37
CA LEU A 92 5.83 -4.50 0.89
C LEU A 92 6.17 -5.62 1.88
N LEU A 93 6.18 -6.86 1.41
CA LEU A 93 6.70 -7.98 2.18
C LEU A 93 8.23 -7.85 2.25
N ASP A 94 8.75 -7.87 3.48
CA ASP A 94 10.15 -7.63 3.82
C ASP A 94 10.75 -6.33 3.24
N GLY A 95 9.88 -5.39 2.85
CA GLY A 95 10.30 -4.13 2.24
C GLY A 95 10.67 -4.24 0.75
N GLU A 96 10.46 -5.39 0.12
CA GLU A 96 10.86 -5.66 -1.27
C GLU A 96 9.68 -6.01 -2.17
N HIS A 97 8.85 -6.98 -1.78
CA HIS A 97 7.82 -7.53 -2.65
C HIS A 97 6.46 -6.85 -2.47
N LEU A 98 5.87 -6.37 -3.56
CA LEU A 98 4.57 -5.71 -3.55
C LEU A 98 3.46 -6.70 -3.21
N VAL A 99 2.62 -6.34 -2.25
CA VAL A 99 1.38 -7.04 -1.87
C VAL A 99 0.25 -6.01 -1.80
N ASP A 100 -0.61 -5.99 -2.80
CA ASP A 100 -1.80 -5.15 -2.84
C ASP A 100 -3.06 -6.02 -2.86
N PRO A 101 -3.74 -6.17 -1.70
CA PRO A 101 -4.95 -6.98 -1.59
C PRO A 101 -6.21 -6.29 -2.15
N THR A 102 -6.07 -5.09 -2.71
CA THR A 102 -7.19 -4.35 -3.31
C THR A 102 -7.43 -4.87 -4.72
N THR A 103 -8.65 -5.27 -5.05
CA THR A 103 -9.04 -5.92 -6.33
C THR A 103 -8.73 -5.11 -7.61
N ALA A 104 -8.32 -3.84 -7.50
CA ALA A 104 -8.01 -3.01 -8.64
C ALA A 104 -6.67 -3.41 -9.29
N SER A 105 -6.66 -3.61 -10.60
CA SER A 105 -5.45 -3.95 -11.36
C SER A 105 -4.68 -2.68 -11.72
N PHE A 106 -3.54 -2.44 -11.09
CA PHE A 106 -2.63 -1.35 -11.46
C PHE A 106 -1.37 -1.89 -12.15
N ASP A 107 -0.80 -1.09 -13.03
CA ASP A 107 0.40 -1.44 -13.81
C ASP A 107 1.68 -0.89 -13.18
N HIS A 108 1.58 0.22 -12.45
CA HIS A 108 2.72 0.90 -11.86
C HIS A 108 2.39 1.37 -10.46
N TYR A 109 3.32 1.19 -9.53
CA TYR A 109 3.21 1.68 -8.17
C TYR A 109 4.40 2.56 -7.86
N TYR A 110 4.16 3.67 -7.19
CA TYR A 110 5.21 4.57 -6.75
C TYR A 110 4.87 5.14 -5.38
N GLY A 111 5.63 4.74 -4.38
CA GLY A 111 5.28 5.06 -2.99
C GLY A 111 6.44 4.90 -2.02
N VAL A 112 6.16 5.29 -0.80
CA VAL A 112 7.10 5.38 0.31
C VAL A 112 6.65 4.48 1.44
N VAL A 113 7.59 3.76 2.02
CA VAL A 113 7.36 3.04 3.27
C VAL A 113 7.16 4.06 4.38
N ILE A 114 6.07 3.91 5.12
CA ILE A 114 5.86 4.64 6.38
C ILE A 114 6.14 3.63 7.48
N ASP A 115 7.18 3.86 8.26
CA ASP A 115 7.72 2.94 9.26
C ASP A 115 7.52 3.42 10.70
N ASP A 116 6.75 4.49 10.89
CA ASP A 116 6.41 5.05 12.20
C ASP A 116 5.22 4.30 12.81
N PRO A 117 5.45 3.39 13.79
CA PRO A 117 4.39 2.53 14.31
C PRO A 117 3.31 3.31 15.07
N GLU A 118 3.66 4.42 15.73
CA GLU A 118 2.68 5.23 16.46
C GLU A 118 1.68 5.87 15.50
N ILE A 119 2.19 6.40 14.37
CA ILE A 119 1.34 6.96 13.31
C ILE A 119 0.48 5.89 12.67
N LEU A 120 1.05 4.72 12.34
CA LEU A 120 0.30 3.63 11.73
C LEU A 120 -0.79 3.08 12.66
N HIS A 121 -0.50 2.93 13.95
CA HIS A 121 -1.50 2.52 14.94
C HIS A 121 -2.64 3.53 15.04
N ARG A 122 -2.32 4.83 15.14
CA ARG A 122 -3.33 5.89 15.17
C ARG A 122 -4.23 5.84 13.93
N TYR A 123 -3.67 5.74 12.73
CA TYR A 123 -4.48 5.70 11.50
C TYR A 123 -5.28 4.41 11.37
N ALA A 124 -4.74 3.26 11.80
CA ALA A 124 -5.47 2.01 11.82
C ALA A 124 -6.71 2.02 12.74
N GLU A 125 -6.71 2.86 13.78
CA GLU A 125 -7.78 2.93 14.77
C GLU A 125 -8.76 4.08 14.53
N GLU A 126 -8.26 5.27 14.18
CA GLU A 126 -9.06 6.48 14.12
C GLU A 126 -9.60 6.77 12.71
N CYS A 127 -8.80 6.56 11.66
CA CYS A 127 -9.11 6.96 10.28
C CYS A 127 -8.57 5.96 9.24
N PRO A 128 -8.96 4.67 9.29
CA PRO A 128 -8.31 3.63 8.49
C PRO A 128 -8.53 3.75 6.98
N HIS A 129 -9.47 4.60 6.55
CA HIS A 129 -9.81 4.78 5.14
C HIS A 129 -9.15 6.02 4.50
N GLU A 130 -8.32 6.75 5.26
CA GLU A 130 -7.65 7.96 4.81
C GLU A 130 -6.15 7.73 4.70
N GLY A 131 -5.53 8.23 3.63
CA GLY A 131 -4.08 8.18 3.48
C GLY A 131 -3.38 9.18 4.37
N ILE A 132 -2.30 8.75 5.04
CA ILE A 132 -1.40 9.55 5.86
C ILE A 132 -0.76 10.69 5.04
N LEU A 133 -0.28 10.39 3.83
CA LEU A 133 0.39 11.37 2.96
C LEU A 133 -0.61 12.36 2.35
N GLY A 134 -1.79 11.86 1.97
CA GLY A 134 -2.86 12.61 1.31
C GLY A 134 -3.83 13.31 2.27
N ASN A 135 -3.61 13.24 3.59
CA ASN A 135 -4.54 13.76 4.60
C ASN A 135 -4.62 15.31 4.59
N HIS A 136 -5.39 15.84 3.64
CA HIS A 136 -5.68 17.26 3.51
C HIS A 136 -6.58 17.79 4.65
N LYS A 137 -7.37 16.94 5.32
CA LYS A 137 -8.23 17.34 6.43
C LYS A 137 -7.42 17.84 7.62
N ASP A 138 -6.29 17.19 7.89
CA ASP A 138 -5.30 17.66 8.87
C ASP A 138 -4.15 18.46 8.21
N ARG A 139 -4.46 19.08 7.06
CA ARG A 139 -3.56 19.95 6.29
C ARG A 139 -2.20 19.31 5.94
N TYR A 140 -2.14 17.99 5.78
CA TYR A 140 -0.92 17.22 5.57
C TYR A 140 0.03 17.20 6.78
N ALA A 141 -0.50 17.06 8.00
CA ALA A 141 0.28 17.11 9.24
C ALA A 141 1.53 16.23 9.21
N PHE A 142 1.42 14.99 8.75
CA PHE A 142 2.57 14.10 8.60
C PHE A 142 3.68 14.70 7.71
N LEU A 143 3.31 15.26 6.55
CA LEU A 143 4.27 15.86 5.63
C LEU A 143 4.88 17.15 6.22
N ARG A 144 4.10 17.96 6.93
CA ARG A 144 4.58 19.17 7.62
C ARG A 144 5.57 18.85 8.72
N ASP A 145 5.26 17.86 9.56
CA ASP A 145 6.12 17.43 10.67
C ASP A 145 7.48 16.93 10.16
N ARG A 146 7.52 16.43 8.92
CA ARG A 146 8.73 16.00 8.23
C ARG A 146 9.38 17.10 7.35
N GLY A 147 8.78 18.29 7.26
CA GLY A 147 9.31 19.45 6.53
C GLY A 147 9.11 19.42 5.01
N TYR A 148 8.18 18.60 4.49
CA TYR A 148 7.93 18.50 3.04
C TYR A 148 6.93 19.53 2.51
N VAL A 149 6.11 20.11 3.39
CA VAL A 149 5.10 21.11 3.05
C VAL A 149 4.96 22.11 4.22
N ASP A 150 4.52 23.33 3.91
CA ASP A 150 4.34 24.44 4.87
C ASP A 150 2.93 24.50 5.49
#